data_AF-A0AA40FPY0-F1
#
_entry.id   AF-A0AA40FPY0-F1
#
_cell.length_a   1.000
_cell.length_b   1.000
_cell.length_c   1.000
_cell.angle_alpha   90.00
_cell.angle_beta   90.00
_cell.angle_gamma   90.00
#
_symmetry.space_group_name_H-M   'P 1'
#
loop_
_entity.id
_entity.type
_entity.pdbx_description
1 polymer ?
#
loop_
_entity_poly.entity_id
_entity_poly.type
_entity_poly.pdbx_seq_one_letter_code
_entity_poly.pdbx_strand_id
1 'polypeptide(L)'
;MTRRVEFQLIEKEITRIDSLVSRGETELSWKSDGVLEYMVELGELVEGLWRRIKSAQMNVGKIKAALDAWTRTPLIARKDRRKDALLSFDERPEKVSRRYGEVERAAEQIHSLLEENKLLFQVGDGMEEPWQRYVAYVDGIVMESLRRAVGCSLGEWMLDVFCYDYC
;
A
#
# COMPACT_ATOMS: atom_id res chain seq x y z
N MET A 1 12.33 2.69 -6.45
CA MET A 1 11.96 3.61 -7.55
C MET A 1 10.61 4.22 -7.18
N THR A 2 10.51 5.54 -7.09
CA THR A 2 9.28 6.26 -6.69
C THR A 2 8.25 6.19 -7.81
N ARG A 3 6.98 5.92 -7.48
CA ARG A 3 5.91 5.81 -8.49
C ARG A 3 5.47 7.19 -8.98
N ARG A 4 4.90 7.27 -10.18
CA ARG A 4 4.37 8.54 -10.74
C ARG A 4 3.34 9.21 -9.81
N VAL A 5 2.47 8.42 -9.17
CA VAL A 5 1.46 8.94 -8.21
C VAL A 5 2.09 9.46 -6.92
N GLU A 6 3.19 8.86 -6.46
CA GLU A 6 3.96 9.35 -5.31
C GLU A 6 4.74 10.62 -5.70
N PHE A 7 5.29 10.66 -6.91
CA PHE A 7 6.04 11.81 -7.43
C PHE A 7 5.18 13.07 -7.54
N GLN A 8 3.95 12.96 -8.04
CA GLN A 8 3.02 14.12 -8.15
C GLN A 8 2.76 14.81 -6.81
N LEU A 9 2.87 14.09 -5.69
CA LEU A 9 2.69 14.64 -4.34
C LEU A 9 3.93 15.38 -3.82
N ILE A 10 5.11 15.10 -4.36
CA ILE A 10 6.40 15.64 -3.88
C ILE A 10 7.11 16.51 -4.93
N GLU A 11 6.53 16.67 -6.12
CA GLU A 11 7.14 17.35 -7.27
C GLU A 11 7.62 18.76 -6.94
N LYS A 12 6.82 19.53 -6.18
CA LYS A 12 7.18 20.89 -5.75
C LYS A 12 8.43 20.90 -4.86
N GLU A 13 8.55 19.91 -3.99
CA GLU A 13 9.66 19.82 -3.05
C GLU A 13 10.93 19.32 -3.73
N ILE A 14 10.80 18.37 -4.66
CA ILE A 14 11.90 17.95 -5.56
C ILE A 14 12.39 19.14 -6.38
N THR A 15 11.48 19.92 -6.98
CA THR A 15 11.85 21.11 -7.76
C THR A 15 12.62 22.13 -6.90
N ARG A 16 12.24 22.28 -5.63
CA ARG A 16 12.97 23.14 -4.69
C ARG A 16 14.38 22.60 -4.42
N ILE A 17 14.52 21.30 -4.19
CA ILE A 17 15.82 20.65 -4.01
C ILE A 17 16.69 20.85 -5.27
N ASP A 18 16.13 20.62 -6.46
CA ASP A 18 16.84 20.79 -7.73
C ASP A 18 17.32 22.24 -7.92
N SER A 19 16.52 23.23 -7.52
CA SER A 19 16.93 24.64 -7.55
C SER A 19 18.10 24.94 -6.61
N LEU A 20 18.10 24.33 -5.41
CA LEU A 20 19.20 24.47 -4.45
C LEU A 20 20.47 23.83 -5.01
N VAL A 21 20.36 22.61 -5.55
CA VAL A 21 21.46 21.89 -6.20
C VAL A 21 22.05 22.73 -7.34
N SER A 22 21.20 23.27 -8.23
CA SER A 22 21.63 24.12 -9.35
C SER A 22 22.38 25.37 -8.88
N ARG A 23 21.94 26.00 -7.78
CA ARG A 23 22.66 27.11 -7.15
C ARG A 23 24.04 26.67 -6.65
N GLY A 24 24.10 25.49 -6.02
CA GLY A 24 25.35 24.84 -5.63
C GLY A 24 26.34 24.66 -6.78
N GLU A 25 25.84 24.25 -7.94
CA GLU A 25 26.67 23.99 -9.12
C GLU A 25 27.16 25.25 -9.84
N THR A 26 26.32 26.30 -9.85
CA THR A 26 26.56 27.49 -10.68
C THR A 26 27.15 28.68 -9.92
N GLU A 27 26.86 28.81 -8.63
CA GLU A 27 27.16 30.02 -7.85
C GLU A 27 28.11 29.77 -6.66
N LEU A 28 28.23 28.53 -6.18
CA LEU A 28 28.99 28.21 -4.97
C LEU A 28 30.33 27.54 -5.30
N SER A 29 31.38 27.99 -4.60
CA SER A 29 32.71 27.38 -4.63
C SER A 29 33.07 26.90 -3.24
N TRP A 30 33.96 25.91 -3.09
CA TRP A 30 34.43 25.41 -1.77
C TRP A 30 35.05 26.48 -0.86
N LYS A 31 35.37 27.67 -1.40
CA LYS A 31 35.93 28.81 -0.66
C LYS A 31 34.89 29.87 -0.32
N SER A 32 33.65 29.72 -0.79
CA SER A 32 32.58 30.67 -0.51
C SER A 32 32.17 30.57 0.96
N ASP A 33 31.92 31.71 1.60
CA ASP A 33 31.39 31.73 2.96
C ASP A 33 29.97 31.12 2.96
N GLY A 34 29.64 30.32 3.98
CA GLY A 34 28.31 29.70 4.12
C GLY A 34 28.11 28.37 3.38
N VAL A 35 29.15 27.80 2.76
CA VAL A 35 29.04 26.55 1.98
C VAL A 35 28.71 25.34 2.85
N LEU A 36 29.24 25.29 4.07
CA LEU A 36 28.95 24.19 5.01
C LEU A 36 27.50 24.24 5.46
N GLU A 37 26.97 25.42 5.77
CA GLU A 37 25.57 25.64 6.13
C GLU A 37 24.64 25.23 4.98
N TYR A 38 24.98 25.61 3.75
CA TYR A 38 24.27 25.17 2.55
C TYR A 38 24.27 23.64 2.38
N MET A 39 25.42 22.99 2.57
CA MET A 39 25.55 21.53 2.46
C MET A 39 24.69 20.81 3.51
N VAL A 40 24.68 21.32 4.75
CA VAL A 40 23.86 20.78 5.83
C VAL A 40 22.37 20.97 5.50
N GLU A 41 21.94 22.17 5.11
CA GLU A 41 20.55 22.45 4.75
C GLU A 41 20.06 21.54 3.61
N LEU A 42 20.85 21.42 2.53
CA LEU A 42 20.51 20.54 1.41
C LEU A 42 20.44 19.07 1.85
N GLY A 43 21.38 18.62 2.68
CA GLY A 43 21.41 17.27 3.22
C GLY A 43 20.16 16.95 4.03
N GLU A 44 19.77 17.84 4.95
CA GLU A 44 18.58 17.69 5.79
C GLU A 44 17.28 17.65 4.96
N LEU A 45 17.17 18.49 3.92
CA LEU A 45 16.01 18.50 3.02
C LEU A 45 15.88 17.17 2.26
N VAL A 46 16.98 16.70 1.67
CA VAL A 46 16.99 15.44 0.90
C VAL A 46 16.71 14.24 1.81
N GLU A 47 17.35 14.17 2.98
CA GLU A 47 17.14 13.10 3.94
C GLU A 47 15.71 13.10 4.49
N GLY A 48 15.19 14.28 4.83
CA GLY A 48 13.82 14.46 5.31
C GLY A 48 12.78 13.98 4.31
N LEU A 49 12.94 14.37 3.04
CA LEU A 49 12.07 13.91 1.95
C LEU A 49 12.19 12.40 1.72
N TRP A 50 13.41 11.87 1.63
CA TRP A 50 13.65 10.45 1.44
C TRP A 50 13.01 9.60 2.54
N ARG A 51 13.17 10.01 3.80
CA ARG A 51 12.61 9.32 4.96
C ARG A 51 11.08 9.28 4.89
N ARG A 52 10.43 10.39 4.54
CA ARG A 52 8.95 10.44 4.42
C ARG A 52 8.44 9.54 3.29
N ILE A 53 9.08 9.59 2.12
CA ILE A 53 8.74 8.71 0.99
C ILE A 53 8.91 7.24 1.39
N LYS A 54 10.01 6.91 2.07
CA LYS A 54 10.29 5.55 2.50
C LYS A 54 9.21 5.06 3.47
N SER A 55 8.80 5.88 4.43
CA SER A 55 7.70 5.57 5.35
C SER A 55 6.39 5.34 4.62
N ALA A 56 6.02 6.22 3.68
CA ALA A 56 4.80 6.05 2.90
C ALA A 56 4.80 4.76 2.08
N GLN A 57 5.94 4.39 1.49
CA GLN A 57 6.12 3.13 0.77
C GLN A 57 6.02 1.90 1.70
N MET A 58 6.57 1.99 2.91
CA MET A 58 6.43 0.94 3.92
C MET A 58 4.97 0.77 4.34
N ASN A 59 4.22 1.85 4.50
CA ASN A 59 2.79 1.80 4.83
C ASN A 59 1.96 1.12 3.73
N VAL A 60 2.24 1.39 2.45
CA VAL A 60 1.64 0.63 1.33
C VAL A 60 2.04 -0.84 1.38
N GLY A 61 3.26 -1.15 1.82
CA GLY A 61 3.69 -2.54 2.08
C GLY A 61 2.87 -3.23 3.17
N LYS A 62 2.59 -2.54 4.28
CA LYS A 62 1.73 -3.04 5.37
C LYS A 62 0.30 -3.31 4.87
N ILE A 63 -0.26 -2.40 4.06
CA ILE A 63 -1.58 -2.59 3.42
C ILE A 63 -1.59 -3.89 2.61
N LYS A 64 -0.60 -4.07 1.72
CA LYS A 64 -0.50 -5.30 0.92
C LYS A 64 -0.39 -6.55 1.77
N ALA A 65 0.40 -6.51 2.84
CA ALA A 65 0.58 -7.65 3.75
C ALA A 65 -0.72 -8.01 4.49
N ALA A 66 -1.48 -7.00 4.94
CA ALA A 66 -2.78 -7.22 5.59
C ALA A 66 -3.78 -7.91 4.64
N LEU A 67 -3.76 -7.54 3.35
CA LEU A 67 -4.64 -8.09 2.33
C LEU A 67 -4.20 -9.48 1.82
N ASP A 68 -2.89 -9.76 1.78
CA ASP A 68 -2.34 -11.01 1.21
C ASP A 68 -2.81 -12.25 1.98
N ALA A 69 -3.07 -12.12 3.29
CA ALA A 69 -3.61 -13.19 4.13
C ALA A 69 -4.93 -13.77 3.60
N TRP A 70 -5.76 -12.94 2.96
CA TRP A 70 -7.04 -13.36 2.40
C TRP A 70 -6.89 -14.06 1.05
N THR A 71 -5.89 -13.67 0.25
CA THR A 71 -5.66 -14.26 -1.07
C THR A 71 -5.21 -15.72 -1.03
N ARG A 72 -4.73 -16.17 0.13
CA ARG A 72 -4.22 -17.53 0.36
C ARG A 72 -5.16 -18.41 1.19
N THR A 73 -6.21 -17.82 1.73
CA THR A 73 -7.11 -18.53 2.65
C THR A 73 -8.52 -18.56 2.06
N PRO A 74 -8.97 -19.70 1.52
CA PRO A 74 -10.33 -19.85 1.00
C PRO A 74 -11.37 -19.54 2.08
N LEU A 75 -12.49 -18.91 1.69
CA LEU A 75 -13.60 -18.66 2.59
C LEU A 75 -14.36 -19.95 2.96
N ILE A 76 -14.43 -20.88 2.01
CA ILE A 76 -15.12 -22.16 2.14
C ILE A 76 -14.14 -23.24 1.67
N ALA A 77 -13.84 -24.21 2.54
CA ALA A 77 -13.02 -25.38 2.23
C ALA A 77 -13.64 -26.61 2.91
N ARG A 78 -13.35 -27.83 2.40
CA ARG A 78 -13.79 -29.09 3.01
C ARG A 78 -13.34 -29.19 4.47
N LYS A 79 -14.17 -29.80 5.33
CA LYS A 79 -13.84 -30.05 6.74
C LYS A 79 -12.55 -30.91 6.80
N ASP A 80 -11.57 -30.46 7.58
CA ASP A 80 -10.23 -31.08 7.70
C ASP A 80 -9.42 -31.23 6.39
N ARG A 81 -9.80 -30.56 5.28
CA ARG A 81 -9.20 -30.77 3.94
C ARG A 81 -9.21 -32.24 3.49
N ARG A 82 -10.06 -33.09 4.08
CA ARG A 82 -10.20 -34.50 3.70
C ARG A 82 -11.12 -34.61 2.49
N LYS A 83 -10.72 -35.43 1.51
CA LYS A 83 -11.46 -35.65 0.26
C LYS A 83 -12.85 -36.26 0.48
N ASP A 84 -13.09 -36.86 1.64
CA ASP A 84 -14.27 -37.66 1.92
C ASP A 84 -15.27 -36.91 2.82
N ALA A 85 -14.94 -35.68 3.23
CA ALA A 85 -15.80 -34.84 4.06
C ALA A 85 -16.65 -33.90 3.20
N LEU A 86 -17.96 -33.85 3.48
CA LEU A 86 -18.88 -32.86 2.90
C LEU A 86 -18.36 -31.43 3.19
N LEU A 87 -18.67 -30.49 2.28
CA LEU A 87 -18.50 -29.05 2.53
C LEU A 87 -19.15 -28.72 3.89
N SER A 88 -18.42 -28.13 4.85
CA SER A 88 -19.00 -27.79 6.16
C SER A 88 -19.93 -26.59 6.03
N PHE A 89 -21.16 -26.84 5.56
CA PHE A 89 -22.21 -25.84 5.45
C PHE A 89 -22.60 -25.27 6.83
N ASP A 90 -22.54 -26.08 7.89
CA ASP A 90 -22.88 -25.67 9.25
C ASP A 90 -21.90 -24.64 9.85
N GLU A 91 -20.62 -24.67 9.45
CA GLU A 91 -19.58 -23.72 9.92
C GLU A 91 -19.48 -22.46 9.04
N ARG A 92 -20.23 -22.39 7.92
CA ARG A 92 -20.24 -21.23 7.02
C ARG A 92 -20.59 -19.91 7.72
N PRO A 93 -21.67 -19.80 8.52
CA PRO A 93 -22.02 -18.51 9.13
C PRO A 93 -20.90 -17.98 10.04
N GLU A 94 -20.25 -18.86 10.81
CA GLU A 94 -19.13 -18.48 11.69
C GLU A 94 -17.88 -18.09 10.90
N LYS A 95 -17.51 -18.85 9.86
CA LYS A 95 -16.36 -18.54 8.98
C LYS A 95 -16.56 -17.23 8.21
N VAL A 96 -17.78 -16.99 7.73
CA VAL A 96 -18.15 -15.74 7.06
C VAL A 96 -18.07 -14.58 8.03
N SER A 97 -18.68 -14.70 9.23
CA SER A 97 -18.61 -13.68 10.28
C SER A 97 -17.17 -13.34 10.66
N ARG A 98 -16.32 -14.36 10.87
CA ARG A 98 -14.89 -14.16 11.16
C ARG A 98 -14.18 -13.40 10.05
N ARG A 99 -14.43 -13.75 8.77
CA ARG A 99 -13.82 -13.05 7.64
C ARG A 99 -14.29 -11.61 7.55
N TYR A 100 -15.58 -11.34 7.78
CA TYR A 100 -16.09 -9.96 7.84
C TYR A 100 -15.35 -9.15 8.91
N GLY A 101 -15.16 -9.69 10.13
CA GLY A 101 -14.39 -9.01 11.17
C GLY A 101 -12.89 -8.85 10.86
N GLU A 102 -12.29 -9.71 10.02
CA GLU A 102 -10.95 -9.49 9.48
C GLU A 102 -10.93 -8.34 8.46
N VAL A 103 -11.94 -8.27 7.58
CA VAL A 103 -12.08 -7.21 6.57
C VAL A 103 -12.31 -5.85 7.22
N GLU A 104 -13.18 -5.75 8.23
CA GLU A 104 -13.43 -4.51 8.96
C GLU A 104 -12.15 -3.98 9.63
N ARG A 105 -11.42 -4.83 10.35
CA ARG A 105 -10.15 -4.45 10.99
C ARG A 105 -9.10 -4.00 9.97
N ALA A 106 -9.01 -4.68 8.82
CA ALA A 106 -8.10 -4.26 7.78
C ALA A 106 -8.53 -2.94 7.12
N ALA A 107 -9.83 -2.68 6.97
CA ALA A 107 -10.34 -1.39 6.49
C ALA A 107 -9.93 -0.26 7.45
N GLU A 108 -10.13 -0.43 8.75
CA GLU A 108 -9.67 0.53 9.77
C GLU A 108 -8.17 0.78 9.68
N GLN A 109 -7.38 -0.29 9.55
CA GLN A 109 -5.93 -0.19 9.40
C GLN A 109 -5.53 0.56 8.12
N ILE A 110 -6.20 0.29 7.00
CA ILE A 110 -5.94 0.96 5.71
C ILE A 110 -6.25 2.44 5.82
N HIS A 111 -7.39 2.81 6.42
CA HIS A 111 -7.75 4.21 6.64
C HIS A 111 -6.72 4.92 7.53
N SER A 112 -6.28 4.29 8.62
CA SER A 112 -5.24 4.85 9.49
C SER A 112 -3.91 5.06 8.75
N LEU A 113 -3.48 4.09 7.94
CA LEU A 113 -2.26 4.20 7.14
C LEU A 113 -2.36 5.24 6.02
N LEU A 114 -3.56 5.45 5.46
CA LEU A 114 -3.81 6.51 4.48
C LEU A 114 -3.71 7.89 5.12
N GLU A 115 -4.27 8.09 6.31
CA GLU A 115 -4.12 9.35 7.04
C GLU A 115 -2.65 9.62 7.43
N GLU A 116 -1.92 8.59 7.87
CA GLU A 116 -0.48 8.71 8.11
C GLU A 116 0.26 9.13 6.83
N ASN A 117 -0.06 8.51 5.69
CA ASN A 117 0.55 8.87 4.40
C ASN A 117 0.21 10.30 3.97
N LYS A 118 -1.00 10.77 4.24
CA LYS A 118 -1.41 12.16 3.98
C LYS A 118 -0.53 13.15 4.72
N LEU A 119 -0.23 12.86 5.99
CA LEU A 119 0.70 13.66 6.81
C LEU A 119 2.14 13.56 6.29
N LEU A 120 2.59 12.36 5.93
CA LEU A 120 3.94 12.15 5.38
C LEU A 120 4.15 12.89 4.05
N PHE A 121 3.14 12.97 3.20
CA PHE A 121 3.21 13.76 1.96
C PHE A 121 2.96 15.25 2.17
N GLN A 122 2.61 15.68 3.39
CA GLN A 122 2.29 17.08 3.70
C GLN A 122 1.22 17.65 2.76
N VAL A 123 0.17 16.85 2.49
CA VAL A 123 -0.91 17.23 1.58
C VAL A 123 -1.64 18.46 2.12
N GLY A 124 -1.49 19.58 1.42
CA GLY A 124 -2.13 20.85 1.72
C GLY A 124 -3.05 21.33 0.60
N ASP A 125 -3.37 22.62 0.63
CA ASP A 125 -4.29 23.25 -0.33
C ASP A 125 -3.77 23.13 -1.77
N GLY A 126 -4.67 22.74 -2.69
CA GLY A 126 -4.35 22.54 -4.10
C GLY A 126 -3.68 21.20 -4.45
N MET A 127 -3.55 20.27 -3.49
CA MET A 127 -3.05 18.91 -3.73
C MET A 127 -4.16 17.84 -3.77
N GLU A 128 -5.43 18.26 -3.83
CA GLU A 128 -6.58 17.34 -3.81
C GLU A 128 -6.56 16.35 -4.97
N GLU A 129 -6.30 16.80 -6.19
CA GLU A 129 -6.29 15.91 -7.36
C GLU A 129 -5.12 14.90 -7.31
N PRO A 130 -3.85 15.30 -7.08
CA PRO A 130 -2.76 14.34 -6.84
C PRO A 130 -3.05 13.36 -5.70
N TRP A 131 -3.66 13.84 -4.61
CA TRP A 131 -4.02 13.00 -3.47
C TRP A 131 -5.09 11.98 -3.83
N GLN A 132 -6.15 12.38 -4.54
CA GLN A 132 -7.18 11.47 -5.02
C GLN A 132 -6.61 10.39 -5.94
N ARG A 133 -5.65 10.73 -6.81
CA ARG A 133 -4.96 9.74 -7.65
C ARG A 133 -4.14 8.75 -6.81
N TYR A 134 -3.52 9.20 -5.73
CA TYR A 134 -2.83 8.33 -4.79
C TYR A 134 -3.78 7.39 -4.05
N VAL A 135 -4.93 7.91 -3.58
CA VAL A 135 -5.99 7.09 -2.95
C VAL A 135 -6.52 6.06 -3.94
N ALA A 136 -6.80 6.44 -5.20
CA ALA A 136 -7.23 5.52 -6.24
C ALA A 136 -6.19 4.42 -6.55
N TYR A 137 -4.90 4.74 -6.44
CA TYR A 137 -3.84 3.74 -6.55
C TYR A 137 -3.89 2.72 -5.40
N VAL A 138 -4.10 3.17 -4.15
CA VAL A 138 -4.25 2.27 -3.00
C VAL A 138 -5.52 1.44 -3.14
N ASP A 139 -6.62 2.05 -3.56
CA ASP A 139 -7.89 1.36 -3.83
C ASP A 139 -7.72 0.24 -4.87
N GLY A 140 -6.99 0.50 -5.95
CA GLY A 140 -6.65 -0.52 -6.95
C GLY A 140 -5.90 -1.74 -6.36
N ILE A 141 -5.04 -1.53 -5.35
CA ILE A 141 -4.36 -2.64 -4.65
C ILE A 141 -5.37 -3.46 -3.83
N VAL A 142 -6.29 -2.77 -3.14
CA VAL A 142 -7.35 -3.42 -2.35
C VAL A 142 -8.26 -4.24 -3.26
N MET A 143 -8.74 -3.64 -4.35
CA MET A 143 -9.59 -4.31 -5.34
C MET A 143 -8.93 -5.56 -5.92
N GLU A 144 -7.66 -5.48 -6.35
CA GLU A 144 -6.97 -6.64 -6.91
C GLU A 144 -6.79 -7.74 -5.87
N SER A 145 -6.51 -7.38 -4.62
CA SER A 145 -6.38 -8.36 -3.52
C SER A 145 -7.70 -9.06 -3.25
N LEU A 146 -8.81 -8.32 -3.20
CA LEU A 146 -10.15 -8.90 -3.04
C LEU A 146 -10.53 -9.81 -4.22
N ARG A 147 -10.23 -9.38 -5.46
CA ARG A 147 -10.46 -10.20 -6.67
C ARG A 147 -9.69 -11.53 -6.58
N ARG A 148 -8.44 -11.51 -6.13
CA ARG A 148 -7.63 -12.72 -5.92
C ARG A 148 -8.19 -13.59 -4.80
N ALA A 149 -8.67 -13.02 -3.70
CA ALA A 149 -9.30 -13.78 -2.61
C ALA A 149 -10.59 -14.49 -3.04
N VAL A 150 -11.44 -13.82 -3.83
CA VAL A 150 -12.62 -14.42 -4.44
C VAL A 150 -12.22 -15.52 -5.41
N GLY A 151 -11.23 -15.27 -6.27
CA GLY A 151 -10.70 -16.27 -7.21
C GLY A 151 -10.13 -17.52 -6.51
N CYS A 152 -9.40 -17.35 -5.41
CA CYS A 152 -8.89 -18.46 -4.59
C CYS A 152 -10.05 -19.29 -4.02
N SER A 153 -11.05 -18.62 -3.43
CA SER A 153 -12.21 -19.30 -2.84
C SER A 153 -13.05 -20.05 -3.89
N LEU A 154 -13.26 -19.47 -5.08
CA LEU A 154 -13.99 -20.11 -6.18
C LEU A 154 -13.19 -21.24 -6.85
N GLY A 155 -11.88 -21.08 -6.98
CA GLY A 155 -11.00 -22.07 -7.59
C GLY A 155 -10.96 -23.37 -6.79
N GLU A 156 -10.84 -23.27 -5.46
CA GLU A 156 -10.94 -24.45 -4.60
C GLU A 156 -12.32 -25.10 -4.70
N TRP A 157 -13.40 -24.30 -4.73
CA TRP A 157 -14.75 -24.81 -4.87
C TRP A 157 -14.97 -25.58 -6.18
N MET A 158 -14.41 -25.07 -7.29
CA MET A 158 -14.53 -25.70 -8.60
C MET A 158 -13.70 -26.98 -8.71
N LEU A 159 -12.49 -27.02 -8.12
CA LEU A 159 -11.70 -28.26 -8.01
C LEU A 159 -12.43 -29.29 -7.13
N ASP A 160 -13.08 -28.85 -6.06
CA ASP A 160 -13.81 -29.72 -5.16
C ASP A 160 -15.08 -30.32 -5.80
N VAL A 161 -15.84 -29.56 -6.58
CA VAL A 161 -17.12 -30.00 -7.18
C VAL A 161 -16.94 -30.75 -8.51
N PHE A 162 -15.91 -30.42 -9.30
CA PHE A 162 -15.74 -31.01 -10.64
C PHE A 162 -14.64 -32.06 -10.77
N CYS A 163 -13.58 -32.02 -9.94
CA CYS A 163 -12.48 -33.00 -10.05
C CYS A 163 -12.59 -34.18 -9.08
N TYR A 164 -13.36 -34.09 -7.99
CA TYR A 164 -13.47 -35.18 -7.00
C TYR A 164 -14.79 -35.93 -7.01
N ASP A 165 -15.87 -35.37 -7.58
CA ASP A 165 -17.17 -36.04 -7.67
C ASP A 165 -17.37 -36.84 -8.99
N TYR A 166 -16.37 -36.83 -9.90
CA TYR A 166 -16.39 -37.54 -11.20
C TYR A 166 -15.24 -38.55 -11.40
N CYS A 167 -14.51 -38.90 -10.34
CA CYS A 167 -13.50 -39.98 -10.33
C CYS A 167 -13.86 -41.04 -9.28
#